data_AF-A0A820SXJ5-F1
#
_entry.id   AF-A0A820SXJ5-F1
#
_cell.length_a   1.000
_cell.length_b   1.000
_cell.length_c   1.000
_cell.angle_alpha   90.00
_cell.angle_beta   90.00
_cell.angle_gamma   90.00
#
_symmetry.space_group_name_H-M   'P 1'
#
loop_
_entity.id
_entity.type
_entity.pdbx_description
1 polymer ?
#
loop_
_entity_poly.entity_id
_entity_poly.type
_entity_poly.pdbx_seq_one_letter_code
_entity_poly.pdbx_strand_id
1 'polypeptide(L)'
;SGSYIDAFIPYPVVADGAQTADSITHTEITQAGFIRCLARFFYDTRIKPNNNNGNTVNEQTYFTEQHTVDDLYKLAYPQYNEVQLELHSLPLKFVLDFVMTENALVDFDLRTKKLSAAHFDSEAFINGSRRILQLRQIVVNDTRTSGKDLTNARQSLGRLLHTLQDFYSHSNWIEMGQTNINDLIGINEIIGSVAGRNQPTCTNNGCTRIEKKCALWQRITYRKCPLVYYDCKNNILSQINDQQLLTSGYLFNQSNENYDLLSKPTNVEKCSHGGVIDDSAHVPAIGGINKDSNTLILSPHSYLHFKAVALAVKATEQFLNNLRKDIGDTNFNELFIINPTPAQSKIVSDAVENGHRFRFFTSFYSASSKESDNLFTDLKNWIKKRVNMLKLIVTGIFTDEKSLDIPTYDLSSLGVDANDPDNFRAAPYILRTENVGHKKRLINFLRHRH
;
A
#
# COMPACT_ATOMS: atom_id res chain seq x y z
N SER A 1 10.28 20.17 -18.95
CA SER A 1 8.84 19.81 -18.87
C SER A 1 8.74 18.29 -18.93
N GLY A 2 8.62 17.66 -17.76
CA GLY A 2 8.86 16.23 -17.53
C GLY A 2 7.60 15.35 -17.61
N SER A 3 7.77 14.15 -18.18
CA SER A 3 6.84 13.02 -18.17
C SER A 3 7.23 12.08 -17.02
N TYR A 4 6.40 11.89 -15.98
CA TYR A 4 5.33 10.88 -15.80
C TYR A 4 5.82 9.57 -15.12
N ILE A 5 5.31 9.34 -13.89
CA ILE A 5 4.81 8.07 -13.30
C ILE A 5 5.80 7.06 -12.63
N ASP A 6 5.64 6.97 -11.30
CA ASP A 6 5.59 5.85 -10.31
C ASP A 6 6.69 4.78 -10.13
N ALA A 7 7.05 4.59 -8.86
CA ALA A 7 7.61 3.37 -8.25
C ALA A 7 6.62 2.90 -7.16
N PHE A 8 6.50 1.57 -6.95
CA PHE A 8 5.41 0.87 -6.25
C PHE A 8 3.97 1.01 -6.80
N ILE A 9 3.86 1.19 -8.12
CA ILE A 9 2.63 1.08 -8.93
C ILE A 9 1.31 1.43 -8.21
N PRO A 10 0.96 2.71 -8.22
CA PRO A 10 -0.41 3.11 -8.42
C PRO A 10 -0.91 2.70 -9.82
N TYR A 11 -2.22 2.49 -9.90
CA TYR A 11 -2.93 1.77 -10.95
C TYR A 11 -2.80 2.22 -12.44
N PRO A 12 -2.24 3.38 -12.88
CA PRO A 12 -2.29 3.74 -14.31
C PRO A 12 -1.28 3.06 -15.25
N VAL A 13 -0.16 2.51 -14.76
CA VAL A 13 0.87 1.88 -15.65
C VAL A 13 0.55 0.42 -16.00
N VAL A 14 -0.50 -0.15 -15.41
CA VAL A 14 -0.95 -1.53 -15.66
C VAL A 14 -1.65 -1.68 -17.03
N ALA A 15 -1.89 -0.56 -17.74
CA ALA A 15 -2.45 -0.55 -19.10
C ALA A 15 -1.52 -1.16 -20.16
N ASP A 16 -0.32 -1.61 -19.78
CA ASP A 16 0.62 -2.32 -20.65
C ASP A 16 0.60 -3.85 -20.46
N GLY A 17 -0.60 -4.41 -20.41
CA GLY A 17 -1.02 -5.67 -21.04
C GLY A 17 -0.30 -7.01 -20.76
N ALA A 18 0.81 -7.06 -20.01
CA ALA A 18 1.51 -8.30 -19.68
C ALA A 18 2.65 -8.19 -18.63
N GLN A 19 3.29 -7.03 -18.42
CA GLN A 19 4.64 -7.01 -17.82
C GLN A 19 4.73 -6.66 -16.33
N THR A 20 3.70 -6.07 -15.73
CA THR A 20 3.58 -5.80 -14.28
C THR A 20 2.37 -6.48 -13.65
N ALA A 21 1.66 -7.27 -14.46
CA ALA A 21 0.32 -7.72 -14.20
C ALA A 21 0.20 -8.57 -12.92
N ASP A 22 1.31 -9.10 -12.40
CA ASP A 22 1.43 -9.97 -11.22
C ASP A 22 2.15 -9.30 -10.01
N SER A 23 2.44 -7.99 -10.05
CA SER A 23 3.04 -7.24 -8.92
C SER A 23 1.99 -6.82 -7.90
N ILE A 24 2.41 -6.65 -6.65
CA ILE A 24 1.55 -6.31 -5.50
C ILE A 24 1.73 -4.85 -5.12
N THR A 25 0.63 -4.13 -5.02
CA THR A 25 0.63 -2.70 -4.69
C THR A 25 0.66 -2.46 -3.18
N HIS A 26 1.02 -1.25 -2.75
CA HIS A 26 0.85 -0.85 -1.35
C HIS A 26 -0.59 -0.93 -0.86
N THR A 27 -1.56 -0.69 -1.75
CA THR A 27 -2.98 -0.77 -1.41
C THR A 27 -3.39 -2.21 -1.08
N GLU A 28 -2.89 -3.19 -1.84
CA GLU A 28 -3.09 -4.61 -1.57
C GLU A 28 -2.38 -5.06 -0.28
N ILE A 29 -1.15 -4.58 -0.05
CA ILE A 29 -0.42 -4.83 1.21
C ILE A 29 -1.20 -4.28 2.42
N THR A 30 -1.71 -3.05 2.28
CA THR A 30 -2.51 -2.37 3.31
C THR A 30 -3.80 -3.14 3.60
N GLN A 31 -4.53 -3.54 2.55
CA GLN A 31 -5.76 -4.32 2.69
C GLN A 31 -5.48 -5.67 3.39
N ALA A 32 -4.40 -6.36 3.02
CA ALA A 32 -4.01 -7.63 3.63
C ALA A 32 -3.68 -7.49 5.12
N GLY A 33 -2.80 -6.56 5.46
CA GLY A 33 -2.40 -6.31 6.85
C GLY A 33 -3.58 -5.88 7.72
N PHE A 34 -4.49 -5.08 7.16
CA PHE A 34 -5.71 -4.66 7.85
C PHE A 34 -6.67 -5.82 8.11
N ILE A 35 -6.93 -6.69 7.13
CA ILE A 35 -7.83 -7.84 7.30
C ILE A 35 -7.34 -8.77 8.43
N ARG A 36 -6.03 -9.01 8.51
CA ARG A 36 -5.45 -9.81 9.61
C ARG A 36 -5.62 -9.14 10.98
N CYS A 37 -5.41 -7.82 11.05
CA CYS A 37 -5.67 -7.05 12.26
C CYS A 37 -7.17 -7.06 12.63
N LEU A 38 -8.08 -6.98 11.65
CA LEU A 38 -9.53 -7.02 11.86
C LEU A 38 -9.98 -8.38 12.39
N ALA A 39 -9.39 -9.48 11.88
CA ALA A 39 -9.65 -10.81 12.40
C ALA A 39 -9.28 -10.90 13.88
N ARG A 40 -8.11 -10.38 14.28
CA ARG A 40 -7.72 -10.29 15.70
C ARG A 40 -8.70 -9.45 16.50
N PHE A 41 -9.12 -8.30 15.98
CA PHE A 41 -10.10 -7.42 16.63
C PHE A 41 -11.42 -8.15 16.92
N PHE A 42 -12.03 -8.80 15.92
CA PHE A 42 -13.29 -9.52 16.14
C PHE A 42 -13.11 -10.76 17.01
N TYR A 43 -11.97 -11.43 16.91
CA TYR A 43 -11.68 -12.57 17.78
C TYR A 43 -11.72 -12.15 19.25
N ASP A 44 -10.96 -11.10 19.60
CA ASP A 44 -10.83 -10.64 20.99
C ASP A 44 -12.13 -10.04 21.52
N THR A 45 -12.85 -9.26 20.70
CA THR A 45 -14.00 -8.46 21.15
C THR A 45 -15.34 -9.17 21.05
N ARG A 46 -15.48 -10.19 20.18
CA ARG A 46 -16.76 -10.85 19.89
C ARG A 46 -16.68 -12.36 20.02
N ILE A 47 -15.73 -13.01 19.35
CA ILE A 47 -15.71 -14.47 19.23
C ILE A 47 -15.28 -15.12 20.54
N LYS A 48 -14.14 -14.74 21.10
CA LYS A 48 -13.61 -15.32 22.35
C LYS A 48 -14.58 -15.17 23.53
N PRO A 49 -15.24 -14.02 23.76
CA PRO A 49 -16.28 -13.90 24.79
C PRO A 49 -17.48 -14.83 24.54
N ASN A 50 -17.95 -14.93 23.29
CA ASN A 50 -19.08 -15.80 22.93
C ASN A 50 -18.72 -17.29 22.96
N ASN A 51 -17.45 -17.64 22.77
CA ASN A 51 -17.01 -19.02 22.83
C ASN A 51 -17.17 -19.63 24.22
N ASN A 52 -17.04 -18.79 25.26
CA ASN A 52 -17.30 -19.18 26.64
C ASN A 52 -18.80 -19.42 26.92
N ASN A 53 -19.69 -19.09 25.98
CA ASN A 53 -21.14 -19.20 26.07
C ASN A 53 -21.75 -20.31 25.18
N GLY A 54 -20.92 -21.23 24.65
CA GLY A 54 -21.40 -22.45 23.98
C GLY A 54 -21.30 -22.49 22.46
N ASN A 55 -20.86 -21.40 21.81
CA ASN A 55 -20.36 -21.46 20.42
C ASN A 55 -18.88 -21.86 20.45
N THR A 56 -18.37 -22.64 19.50
CA THR A 56 -16.94 -23.03 19.50
C THR A 56 -16.30 -22.73 18.16
N VAL A 57 -15.85 -21.48 17.98
CA VAL A 57 -14.90 -21.16 16.91
C VAL A 57 -13.51 -21.58 17.38
N ASN A 58 -12.90 -22.54 16.67
CA ASN A 58 -11.54 -22.97 16.97
C ASN A 58 -10.54 -21.85 16.64
N GLU A 59 -9.76 -21.41 17.63
CA GLU A 59 -8.80 -20.32 17.48
C GLU A 59 -7.76 -20.58 16.39
N GLN A 60 -7.21 -21.80 16.37
CA GLN A 60 -6.22 -22.19 15.39
C GLN A 60 -6.81 -22.11 13.98
N THR A 61 -7.99 -22.71 13.77
CA THR A 61 -8.68 -22.67 12.48
C THR A 61 -8.97 -21.23 12.04
N TYR A 62 -9.52 -20.42 12.94
CA TYR A 62 -9.91 -19.03 12.68
C TYR A 62 -8.76 -18.20 12.13
N PHE A 63 -7.59 -18.28 12.74
CA PHE A 63 -6.43 -17.56 12.23
C PHE A 63 -5.84 -18.25 10.99
N THR A 64 -5.86 -19.59 10.87
CA THR A 64 -5.26 -20.22 9.69
C THR A 64 -6.03 -20.01 8.38
N GLU A 65 -7.34 -19.81 8.44
CA GLU A 65 -8.20 -19.63 7.27
C GLU A 65 -8.03 -18.25 6.60
N GLN A 66 -8.41 -18.19 5.33
CA GLN A 66 -8.52 -16.94 4.60
C GLN A 66 -9.88 -16.30 4.87
N HIS A 67 -9.87 -15.01 5.14
CA HIS A 67 -11.09 -14.25 5.32
C HIS A 67 -11.09 -12.99 4.46
N THR A 68 -12.23 -12.68 3.87
CA THR A 68 -12.55 -11.32 3.43
C THR A 68 -13.08 -10.50 4.61
N VAL A 69 -13.26 -9.19 4.43
CA VAL A 69 -13.95 -8.36 5.43
C VAL A 69 -15.34 -8.93 5.74
N ASP A 70 -16.11 -9.34 4.73
CA ASP A 70 -17.48 -9.83 4.92
C ASP A 70 -17.53 -11.18 5.63
N ASP A 71 -16.57 -12.07 5.36
CA ASP A 71 -16.43 -13.33 6.09
C ASP A 71 -16.20 -13.06 7.58
N LEU A 72 -15.34 -12.09 7.90
CA LEU A 72 -15.07 -11.70 9.29
C LEU A 72 -16.30 -11.14 9.99
N TYR A 73 -17.08 -10.27 9.34
CA TYR A 73 -18.35 -9.79 9.91
C TYR A 73 -19.35 -10.94 10.10
N LYS A 74 -19.44 -11.86 9.13
CA LYS A 74 -20.35 -13.02 9.21
C LYS A 74 -20.00 -13.94 10.38
N LEU A 75 -18.71 -14.16 10.62
CA LEU A 75 -18.23 -14.94 11.76
C LEU A 75 -18.43 -14.21 13.10
N ALA A 76 -18.24 -12.89 13.14
CA ALA A 76 -18.41 -12.09 14.34
C ALA A 76 -19.88 -11.84 14.71
N TYR A 77 -20.78 -11.82 13.72
CA TYR A 77 -22.20 -11.51 13.84
C TYR A 77 -23.08 -12.52 13.10
N PRO A 78 -23.14 -13.79 13.57
CA PRO A 78 -23.88 -14.85 12.90
C PRO A 78 -25.40 -14.60 12.80
N GLN A 79 -25.94 -13.68 13.60
CA GLN A 79 -27.34 -13.27 13.57
C GLN A 79 -27.66 -12.28 12.43
N TYR A 80 -26.67 -11.68 11.77
CA TYR A 80 -26.90 -10.75 10.68
C TYR A 80 -27.27 -11.49 9.39
N ASN A 81 -28.32 -11.03 8.72
CA ASN A 81 -28.60 -11.44 7.35
C ASN A 81 -27.64 -10.73 6.37
N GLU A 82 -27.67 -11.11 5.09
CA GLU A 82 -26.76 -10.57 4.07
C GLU A 82 -26.83 -9.04 3.93
N VAL A 83 -28.04 -8.46 4.02
CA VAL A 83 -28.24 -7.02 3.94
C VAL A 83 -27.62 -6.32 5.15
N GLN A 84 -27.80 -6.85 6.35
CA GLN A 84 -27.19 -6.32 7.57
C GLN A 84 -25.67 -6.39 7.51
N LEU A 85 -25.10 -7.51 7.04
CA LEU A 85 -23.66 -7.65 6.86
C LEU A 85 -23.09 -6.59 5.90
N GLU A 86 -23.78 -6.34 4.78
CA GLU A 86 -23.37 -5.29 3.85
C GLU A 86 -23.45 -3.90 4.51
N LEU A 87 -24.57 -3.55 5.15
CA LEU A 87 -24.75 -2.26 5.82
C LEU A 87 -23.74 -1.99 6.95
N HIS A 88 -23.30 -3.04 7.66
CA HIS A 88 -22.34 -2.92 8.76
C HIS A 88 -20.88 -2.96 8.30
N SER A 89 -20.57 -3.63 7.19
CA SER A 89 -19.20 -3.69 6.66
C SER A 89 -18.85 -2.50 5.75
N LEU A 90 -19.83 -1.90 5.07
CA LEU A 90 -19.61 -0.82 4.10
C LEU A 90 -18.83 0.36 4.68
N PRO A 91 -19.19 0.95 5.85
CA PRO A 91 -18.45 2.08 6.41
C PRO A 91 -16.96 1.80 6.62
N LEU A 92 -16.62 0.62 7.14
CA LEU A 92 -15.24 0.19 7.32
C LEU A 92 -14.50 0.06 5.99
N LYS A 93 -15.13 -0.54 4.98
CA LYS A 93 -14.53 -0.66 3.64
C LYS A 93 -14.22 0.71 3.03
N PHE A 94 -15.08 1.71 3.28
CA PHE A 94 -14.88 3.08 2.81
C PHE A 94 -13.71 3.75 3.50
N VAL A 95 -13.60 3.59 4.82
CA VAL A 95 -12.45 4.12 5.57
C VAL A 95 -11.16 3.44 5.14
N LEU A 96 -11.17 2.14 4.93
CA LEU A 96 -9.99 1.41 4.43
C LEU A 96 -9.58 1.90 3.04
N ASP A 97 -10.55 2.13 2.14
CA ASP A 97 -10.30 2.71 0.80
C ASP A 97 -9.64 4.09 0.86
N PHE A 98 -10.05 4.92 1.82
CA PHE A 98 -9.43 6.21 2.09
C PHE A 98 -7.99 6.08 2.58
N VAL A 99 -7.72 5.20 3.56
CA VAL A 99 -6.37 4.94 4.06
C VAL A 99 -5.46 4.41 2.95
N MET A 100 -5.96 3.49 2.12
CA MET A 100 -5.24 2.98 0.95
C MET A 100 -4.96 4.08 -0.08
N THR A 101 -5.89 5.01 -0.27
CA THR A 101 -5.69 6.18 -1.14
C THR A 101 -4.55 7.05 -0.62
N GLU A 102 -4.54 7.38 0.67
CA GLU A 102 -3.49 8.21 1.27
C GLU A 102 -2.13 7.51 1.34
N ASN A 103 -2.13 6.17 1.40
CA ASN A 103 -0.93 5.39 1.17
C ASN A 103 -0.41 5.59 -0.26
N ALA A 104 -1.22 5.32 -1.28
CA ALA A 104 -0.81 5.45 -2.68
C ALA A 104 -0.43 6.87 -3.08
N LEU A 105 -1.00 7.90 -2.43
CA LEU A 105 -0.69 9.30 -2.73
C LEU A 105 0.74 9.70 -2.37
N VAL A 106 1.46 8.94 -1.54
CA VAL A 106 2.85 9.26 -1.19
C VAL A 106 3.76 9.26 -2.43
N ASP A 107 3.51 8.39 -3.41
CA ASP A 107 4.22 8.34 -4.69
C ASP A 107 3.91 9.50 -5.65
N PHE A 108 2.83 10.25 -5.38
CA PHE A 108 2.33 11.29 -6.28
C PHE A 108 2.41 12.70 -5.73
N ASP A 109 2.26 12.88 -4.41
CA ASP A 109 2.29 14.20 -3.78
C ASP A 109 3.67 14.82 -4.01
N LEU A 110 3.66 16.07 -4.50
CA LEU A 110 4.88 16.80 -4.87
C LEU A 110 5.88 16.94 -3.71
N ARG A 111 5.41 16.85 -2.46
CA ARG A 111 6.22 16.95 -1.25
C ARG A 111 6.82 15.62 -0.82
N THR A 112 6.23 14.49 -1.21
CA THR A 112 6.66 13.16 -0.71
C THR A 112 7.25 12.28 -1.78
N LYS A 113 6.80 12.36 -3.04
CA LYS A 113 7.22 11.48 -4.14
C LYS A 113 8.72 11.43 -4.44
N LYS A 114 9.47 12.43 -3.98
CA LYS A 114 10.93 12.53 -4.10
C LYS A 114 11.62 12.69 -2.75
N LEU A 115 10.87 12.63 -1.66
CA LEU A 115 11.41 12.75 -0.31
C LEU A 115 12.00 11.41 0.09
N SER A 116 13.33 11.34 0.24
CA SER A 116 14.00 10.09 0.61
C SER A 116 13.48 9.49 1.93
N ALA A 117 13.14 10.33 2.90
CA ALA A 117 12.54 9.89 4.17
C ALA A 117 11.13 9.26 4.00
N ALA A 118 10.40 9.57 2.94
CA ALA A 118 9.09 8.95 2.69
C ALA A 118 9.19 7.52 2.13
N HIS A 119 10.34 7.17 1.55
CA HIS A 119 10.58 5.91 0.82
C HIS A 119 11.75 5.09 1.39
N PHE A 120 12.39 5.54 2.48
CA PHE A 120 13.64 4.94 2.99
C PHE A 120 14.81 4.93 2.00
N ASP A 121 14.76 5.72 0.94
CA ASP A 121 15.82 5.81 -0.06
C ASP A 121 17.02 6.63 0.43
N SER A 122 18.11 6.61 -0.35
CA SER A 122 19.33 7.38 -0.11
C SER A 122 19.90 7.23 1.32
N GLU A 123 19.71 6.04 1.90
CA GLU A 123 20.09 5.66 3.27
C GLU A 123 19.42 6.51 4.38
N ALA A 124 18.28 7.15 4.09
CA ALA A 124 17.54 8.02 4.99
C ALA A 124 16.76 7.27 6.09
N PHE A 125 17.35 6.23 6.70
CA PHE A 125 16.66 5.34 7.66
C PHE A 125 16.22 6.03 8.95
N ILE A 126 17.10 6.84 9.54
CA ILE A 126 16.79 7.60 10.75
C ILE A 126 15.63 8.58 10.47
N ASN A 127 15.73 9.30 9.35
CA ASN A 127 14.74 10.27 8.90
C ASN A 127 13.39 9.63 8.57
N GLY A 128 13.39 8.50 7.85
CA GLY A 128 12.18 7.74 7.55
C GLY A 128 11.53 7.16 8.79
N SER A 129 12.32 6.62 9.73
CA SER A 129 11.76 6.15 11.00
C SER A 129 11.19 7.29 11.85
N ARG A 130 11.88 8.44 11.92
CA ARG A 130 11.37 9.65 12.57
C ARG A 130 10.03 10.08 11.98
N ARG A 131 9.92 10.06 10.65
CA ARG A 131 8.69 10.38 9.94
C ARG A 131 7.54 9.45 10.34
N ILE A 132 7.79 8.15 10.42
CA ILE A 132 6.80 7.16 10.90
C ILE A 132 6.36 7.49 12.33
N LEU A 133 7.31 7.78 13.23
CA LEU A 133 7.00 8.12 14.63
C LEU A 133 6.15 9.40 14.75
N GLN A 134 6.48 10.44 13.97
CA GLN A 134 5.73 11.69 13.94
C GLN A 134 4.30 11.47 13.44
N LEU A 135 4.13 10.72 12.34
CA LEU A 135 2.80 10.38 11.84
C LEU A 135 2.02 9.53 12.84
N ARG A 136 2.65 8.54 13.49
CA ARG A 136 2.01 7.73 14.54
C ARG A 136 1.50 8.61 15.67
N GLN A 137 2.28 9.60 16.09
CA GLN A 137 1.89 10.52 17.15
C GLN A 137 0.65 11.33 16.78
N ILE A 138 0.54 11.77 15.51
CA ILE A 138 -0.67 12.45 15.00
C ILE A 138 -1.87 11.50 15.10
N VAL A 139 -1.74 10.26 14.59
CA VAL A 139 -2.82 9.26 14.67
C VAL A 139 -3.28 9.04 16.12
N VAL A 140 -2.33 8.85 17.05
CA VAL A 140 -2.64 8.61 18.47
C VAL A 140 -3.29 9.82 19.13
N ASN A 141 -2.83 11.03 18.84
CA ASN A 141 -3.39 12.24 19.43
C ASN A 141 -4.80 12.52 18.91
N ASP A 142 -4.98 12.48 17.59
CA ASP A 142 -6.28 12.71 16.96
C ASP A 142 -7.31 11.67 17.40
N THR A 143 -6.89 10.41 17.59
CA THR A 143 -7.74 9.34 18.13
C THR A 143 -7.99 9.42 19.63
N ARG A 144 -7.49 10.42 20.37
CA ARG A 144 -7.78 10.61 21.81
C ARG A 144 -8.61 11.85 22.16
N THR A 145 -8.71 12.83 21.26
CA THR A 145 -9.56 14.04 21.41
C THR A 145 -11.08 13.73 21.56
N SER A 146 -11.94 14.63 22.03
CA SER A 146 -13.39 14.39 22.06
C SER A 146 -14.07 15.00 20.83
N GLY A 147 -15.13 14.38 20.28
CA GLY A 147 -15.89 14.93 19.15
C GLY A 147 -15.11 15.06 17.84
N LYS A 148 -14.25 14.08 17.54
CA LYS A 148 -13.15 14.18 16.57
C LYS A 148 -13.58 14.10 15.10
N ASP A 149 -12.93 14.92 14.27
CA ASP A 149 -12.58 14.49 12.91
C ASP A 149 -11.46 13.46 12.98
N LEU A 150 -11.61 12.32 12.29
CA LEU A 150 -10.56 11.32 12.15
C LEU A 150 -9.93 11.33 10.75
N THR A 151 -10.25 12.32 9.92
CA THR A 151 -9.68 12.49 8.58
C THR A 151 -8.16 12.61 8.64
N ASN A 152 -7.61 13.54 9.43
CA ASN A 152 -6.17 13.71 9.56
C ASN A 152 -5.46 12.46 10.13
N ALA A 153 -6.09 11.76 11.08
CA ALA A 153 -5.61 10.47 11.59
C ALA A 153 -5.54 9.42 10.48
N ARG A 154 -6.57 9.30 9.64
CA ARG A 154 -6.62 8.34 8.52
C ARG A 154 -5.61 8.70 7.42
N GLN A 155 -5.43 9.98 7.11
CA GLN A 155 -4.41 10.45 6.17
C GLN A 155 -3.00 10.13 6.67
N SER A 156 -2.73 10.46 7.93
CA SER A 156 -1.45 10.19 8.58
C SER A 156 -1.16 8.69 8.65
N LEU A 157 -2.18 7.87 8.91
CA LEU A 157 -2.05 6.42 8.88
C LEU A 157 -1.68 5.90 7.49
N GLY A 158 -2.38 6.32 6.42
CA GLY A 158 -2.07 5.88 5.06
C GLY A 158 -0.63 6.21 4.66
N ARG A 159 -0.23 7.45 4.89
CA ARG A 159 1.14 7.94 4.62
C ARG A 159 2.22 7.23 5.43
N LEU A 160 1.90 6.85 6.67
CA LEU A 160 2.79 6.09 7.53
C LEU A 160 2.98 4.68 6.99
N LEU A 161 1.88 4.01 6.65
CA LEU A 161 1.91 2.64 6.15
C LEU A 161 2.72 2.54 4.86
N HIS A 162 2.62 3.53 3.97
CA HIS A 162 3.46 3.60 2.78
C HIS A 162 4.96 3.56 3.12
N THR A 163 5.43 4.51 3.94
CA THR A 163 6.85 4.58 4.33
C THR A 163 7.29 3.28 5.02
N LEU A 164 6.47 2.72 5.91
CA LEU A 164 6.76 1.44 6.57
C LEU A 164 6.90 0.27 5.58
N GLN A 165 6.10 0.25 4.51
CA GLN A 165 6.11 -0.80 3.50
C GLN A 165 7.34 -0.70 2.59
N ASP A 166 7.73 0.52 2.19
CA ASP A 166 8.91 0.79 1.35
C ASP A 166 10.23 0.34 1.97
N PHE A 167 10.31 0.32 3.30
CA PHE A 167 11.49 -0.23 3.98
C PHE A 167 11.88 -1.63 3.44
N TYR A 168 10.90 -2.49 3.20
CA TYR A 168 11.16 -3.89 2.81
C TYR A 168 11.57 -4.05 1.35
N SER A 169 11.20 -3.08 0.50
CA SER A 169 11.51 -3.11 -0.92
C SER A 169 12.71 -2.27 -1.30
N HIS A 170 12.99 -1.19 -0.57
CA HIS A 170 14.04 -0.22 -0.90
C HIS A 170 15.32 -0.41 -0.09
N SER A 171 15.29 -1.19 0.99
CA SER A 171 16.48 -1.55 1.78
C SER A 171 17.08 -2.91 1.41
N ASN A 172 18.24 -3.24 1.96
CA ASN A 172 18.85 -4.58 1.88
C ASN A 172 18.34 -5.58 2.94
N TRP A 173 17.22 -5.31 3.64
CA TRP A 173 16.76 -6.14 4.77
C TRP A 173 16.70 -7.64 4.45
N ILE A 174 16.14 -7.99 3.29
CA ILE A 174 15.99 -9.40 2.87
C ILE A 174 17.35 -10.00 2.47
N GLU A 175 18.20 -9.22 1.83
CA GLU A 175 19.53 -9.59 1.36
C GLU A 175 20.50 -9.84 2.54
N MET A 176 20.25 -9.19 3.69
CA MET A 176 20.91 -9.51 4.96
C MET A 176 20.50 -10.86 5.56
N GLY A 177 19.60 -11.59 4.92
CA GLY A 177 19.08 -12.87 5.39
C GLY A 177 17.91 -12.75 6.36
N GLN A 178 17.35 -11.56 6.55
CA GLN A 178 16.24 -11.37 7.48
C GLN A 178 14.95 -12.01 6.94
N THR A 179 14.37 -12.90 7.75
CA THR A 179 13.12 -13.61 7.43
C THR A 179 11.93 -13.07 8.24
N ASN A 180 12.18 -12.14 9.16
CA ASN A 180 11.17 -11.49 10.00
C ASN A 180 11.18 -9.99 9.77
N ILE A 181 10.15 -9.32 10.30
CA ILE A 181 10.05 -7.87 10.22
C ILE A 181 11.07 -7.20 11.15
N ASN A 182 11.35 -5.92 10.89
CA ASN A 182 12.11 -5.10 11.81
C ASN A 182 11.17 -4.53 12.89
N ASP A 183 11.19 -5.14 14.08
CA ASP A 183 10.32 -4.77 15.21
C ASP A 183 10.59 -3.35 15.75
N LEU A 184 11.69 -2.70 15.37
CA LEU A 184 12.00 -1.33 15.77
C LEU A 184 11.24 -0.28 14.95
N ILE A 185 10.78 -0.61 13.75
CA ILE A 185 10.10 0.35 12.87
C ILE A 185 8.78 0.79 13.50
N GLY A 186 8.63 2.11 13.62
CA GLY A 186 7.50 2.75 14.28
C GLY A 186 7.58 2.74 15.81
N ILE A 187 8.63 2.20 16.41
CA ILE A 187 8.89 2.26 17.87
C ILE A 187 10.12 3.11 18.19
N ASN A 188 11.18 3.01 17.38
CA ASN A 188 12.45 3.72 17.60
C ASN A 188 12.91 4.43 16.32
N GLU A 189 13.56 5.58 16.47
CA GLU A 189 14.16 6.31 15.36
C GLU A 189 15.36 5.55 14.78
N ILE A 190 16.14 4.89 15.65
CA ILE A 190 17.25 4.03 15.24
C ILE A 190 16.71 2.61 15.05
N ILE A 191 16.62 2.18 13.79
CA ILE A 191 16.07 0.87 13.39
C ILE A 191 17.15 -0.13 12.95
N GLY A 192 18.42 0.24 13.05
CA GLY A 192 19.56 -0.58 12.68
C GLY A 192 20.80 0.29 12.43
N SER A 193 21.96 -0.37 12.34
CA SER A 193 23.20 0.30 11.95
C SER A 193 23.17 0.59 10.46
N VAL A 194 23.42 1.82 10.05
CA VAL A 194 23.38 2.23 8.64
C VAL A 194 24.80 2.28 8.09
N ALA A 195 25.00 1.83 6.85
CA ALA A 195 26.27 1.99 6.16
C ALA A 195 26.69 3.47 6.10
N GLY A 196 27.97 3.75 6.34
CA GLY A 196 28.45 5.12 6.34
C GLY A 196 28.32 5.78 4.96
N ARG A 197 28.17 7.11 4.91
CA ARG A 197 28.02 7.86 3.64
C ARG A 197 29.13 7.57 2.61
N ASN A 198 30.36 7.34 3.09
CA ASN A 198 31.54 7.05 2.25
C ASN A 198 31.90 5.55 2.24
N GLN A 199 31.03 4.69 2.78
CA GLN A 199 31.24 3.24 2.77
C GLN A 199 30.60 2.65 1.51
N PRO A 200 31.34 1.87 0.70
CA PRO A 200 30.79 1.19 -0.45
C PRO A 200 29.75 0.16 -0.02
N THR A 201 28.62 0.10 -0.74
CA THR A 201 27.53 -0.83 -0.42
C THR A 201 27.11 -1.74 -1.56
N CYS A 202 27.35 -1.33 -2.79
CA CYS A 202 27.07 -2.11 -3.99
C CYS A 202 28.31 -2.24 -4.87
N THR A 203 28.27 -3.16 -5.83
CA THR A 203 29.27 -3.31 -6.88
C THR A 203 28.59 -3.49 -8.24
N ASN A 204 29.33 -3.23 -9.32
CA ASN A 204 28.87 -3.58 -10.66
C ASN A 204 28.72 -5.10 -10.84
N ASN A 205 29.51 -5.87 -10.09
CA ASN A 205 29.44 -7.32 -10.11
C ASN A 205 28.07 -7.79 -9.63
N GLY A 206 27.54 -8.84 -10.24
CA GLY A 206 26.21 -9.36 -9.90
C GLY A 206 25.05 -8.65 -10.63
N CYS A 207 25.28 -7.59 -11.41
CA CYS A 207 24.26 -6.97 -12.24
C CYS A 207 24.49 -7.24 -13.75
N THR A 208 23.49 -7.81 -14.41
CA THR A 208 23.48 -8.04 -15.87
C THR A 208 22.67 -6.94 -16.55
N ARG A 209 23.31 -6.16 -17.42
CA ARG A 209 22.62 -5.16 -18.25
C ARG A 209 21.80 -5.85 -19.33
N ILE A 210 20.52 -5.49 -19.42
CA ILE A 210 19.58 -5.99 -20.43
C ILE A 210 19.10 -4.79 -21.26
N GLU A 211 19.16 -4.93 -22.58
CA GLU A 211 18.67 -3.93 -23.52
C GLU A 211 17.53 -4.52 -24.34
N LYS A 212 16.34 -3.90 -24.26
CA LYS A 212 15.14 -4.35 -24.95
C LYS A 212 14.67 -3.27 -25.92
N LYS A 213 14.60 -3.62 -27.20
CA LYS A 213 14.01 -2.74 -28.22
C LYS A 213 12.53 -2.52 -27.88
N CYS A 214 12.14 -1.26 -27.81
CA CYS A 214 10.75 -0.86 -27.60
C CYS A 214 9.89 -1.18 -28.82
N ALA A 215 8.66 -1.62 -28.58
CA ALA A 215 7.59 -1.60 -29.58
C ALA A 215 7.27 -0.14 -29.99
N LEU A 216 6.60 0.03 -31.13
CA LEU A 216 6.33 1.37 -31.67
C LEU A 216 5.57 2.27 -30.69
N TRP A 217 4.53 1.75 -30.04
CA TRP A 217 3.73 2.49 -29.06
C TRP A 217 4.51 2.80 -27.77
N GLN A 218 5.45 1.94 -27.36
CA GLN A 218 6.33 2.21 -26.21
C GLN A 218 7.26 3.40 -26.47
N ARG A 219 7.64 3.67 -27.72
CA ARG A 219 8.46 4.86 -28.06
C ARG A 219 7.68 6.16 -27.93
N ILE A 220 6.34 6.08 -28.04
CA ILE A 220 5.44 7.23 -27.91
C ILE A 220 5.24 7.56 -26.42
N THR A 221 5.12 6.53 -25.57
CA THR A 221 4.89 6.70 -24.13
C THR A 221 6.17 6.83 -23.31
N TYR A 222 7.21 6.07 -23.63
CA TYR A 222 8.51 6.10 -22.96
C TYR A 222 9.55 6.84 -23.81
N ARG A 223 10.09 7.93 -23.26
CA ARG A 223 11.11 8.76 -23.92
C ARG A 223 12.51 8.11 -23.98
N LYS A 224 12.73 7.00 -23.26
CA LYS A 224 14.02 6.29 -23.20
C LYS A 224 13.89 4.93 -23.85
N CYS A 225 14.17 4.88 -25.15
CA CYS A 225 14.23 3.65 -25.94
C CYS A 225 15.58 3.56 -26.67
N PRO A 226 16.25 2.40 -26.69
CA PRO A 226 15.83 1.11 -26.13
C PRO A 226 15.71 1.15 -24.60
N LEU A 227 14.86 0.29 -24.02
CA LEU A 227 14.76 0.14 -22.58
C LEU A 227 16.04 -0.52 -22.09
N VAL A 228 16.67 0.09 -21.08
CA VAL A 228 17.87 -0.44 -20.43
C VAL A 228 17.55 -0.67 -18.96
N TYR A 229 17.65 -1.92 -18.52
CA TYR A 229 17.42 -2.33 -17.13
C TYR A 229 18.42 -3.41 -16.74
N TYR A 230 18.36 -3.84 -15.48
CA TYR A 230 19.38 -4.71 -14.89
C TYR A 230 18.73 -5.87 -14.14
N ASP A 231 19.25 -7.08 -14.33
CA ASP A 231 19.00 -8.23 -13.44
C ASP A 231 20.15 -8.31 -12.45
N CYS A 232 19.88 -8.00 -11.18
CA CYS A 232 20.89 -7.90 -10.15
C CYS A 232 20.71 -9.00 -9.12
N LYS A 233 21.77 -9.78 -8.89
CA LYS A 233 21.87 -10.81 -7.86
C LYS A 233 23.22 -10.68 -7.18
N ASN A 234 23.22 -10.53 -5.86
CA ASN A 234 24.44 -10.40 -5.05
C ASN A 234 25.32 -9.19 -5.44
N ASN A 235 24.70 -8.10 -5.91
CA ASN A 235 25.39 -6.83 -6.16
C ASN A 235 25.62 -6.00 -4.89
N ILE A 236 24.89 -6.27 -3.81
CA ILE A 236 25.16 -5.72 -2.48
C ILE A 236 26.39 -6.45 -1.92
N LEU A 237 27.39 -5.68 -1.45
CA LEU A 237 28.65 -6.24 -0.96
C LEU A 237 28.40 -7.16 0.24
N SER A 238 28.98 -8.36 0.23
CA SER A 238 28.75 -9.36 1.29
C SER A 238 29.06 -8.80 2.68
N GLN A 239 30.13 -8.02 2.83
CA GLN A 239 30.49 -7.37 4.09
C GLN A 239 29.38 -6.50 4.69
N ILE A 240 28.56 -5.83 3.86
CA ILE A 240 27.43 -5.02 4.34
C ILE A 240 26.36 -5.92 4.94
N ASN A 241 26.06 -7.04 4.28
CA ASN A 241 25.10 -8.01 4.76
C ASN A 241 25.63 -8.79 5.98
N ASP A 242 26.89 -9.20 5.96
CA ASP A 242 27.54 -9.94 7.06
C ASP A 242 27.63 -9.09 8.34
N GLN A 243 27.86 -7.77 8.20
CA GLN A 243 27.89 -6.81 9.30
C GLN A 243 26.49 -6.31 9.71
N GLN A 244 25.43 -6.75 9.01
CA GLN A 244 24.05 -6.31 9.25
C GLN A 244 23.90 -4.78 9.17
N LEU A 245 24.57 -4.17 8.19
CA LEU A 245 24.46 -2.75 7.91
C LEU A 245 23.32 -2.49 6.92
N LEU A 246 22.43 -1.58 7.27
CA LEU A 246 21.37 -1.08 6.40
C LEU A 246 21.95 -0.21 5.29
N THR A 247 21.57 -0.51 4.05
CA THR A 247 21.74 0.35 2.87
C THR A 247 20.42 0.40 2.11
N SER A 248 20.16 1.51 1.43
CA SER A 248 19.04 1.63 0.49
C SER A 248 19.46 2.23 -0.84
N GLY A 249 18.55 2.28 -1.81
CA GLY A 249 18.82 2.78 -3.14
C GLY A 249 18.82 4.31 -3.20
N TYR A 250 19.78 4.90 -3.91
CA TYR A 250 19.68 6.30 -4.33
C TYR A 250 18.84 6.38 -5.60
N LEU A 251 17.78 7.17 -5.62
CA LEU A 251 16.96 7.42 -6.81
C LEU A 251 17.28 8.80 -7.40
N PHE A 252 17.23 8.92 -8.73
CA PHE A 252 17.45 10.19 -9.40
C PHE A 252 16.44 11.28 -8.98
N ASN A 253 16.95 12.50 -8.77
CA ASN A 253 16.20 13.70 -8.34
C ASN A 253 15.44 13.55 -7.02
N GLN A 254 16.02 12.85 -6.05
CA GLN A 254 15.48 12.85 -4.69
C GLN A 254 15.89 14.09 -3.91
N SER A 255 15.20 14.33 -2.80
CA SER A 255 15.53 15.36 -1.84
C SER A 255 15.44 14.88 -0.40
N ASN A 256 16.15 15.58 0.48
CA ASN A 256 15.92 15.50 1.92
C ASN A 256 14.68 16.33 2.32
N GLU A 257 14.42 16.44 3.62
CA GLU A 257 13.32 17.21 4.20
C GLU A 257 13.41 18.73 3.96
N ASN A 258 14.62 19.24 3.69
CA ASN A 258 14.86 20.64 3.39
C ASN A 258 14.76 20.96 1.89
N TYR A 259 14.35 19.98 1.07
CA TYR A 259 14.32 20.05 -0.38
C TYR A 259 15.71 20.17 -1.05
N ASP A 260 16.79 19.86 -0.33
CA ASP A 260 18.11 19.75 -0.93
C ASP A 260 18.18 18.49 -1.78
N LEU A 261 18.69 18.61 -3.01
CA LEU A 261 18.82 17.47 -3.92
C LEU A 261 19.86 16.47 -3.39
N LEU A 262 19.44 15.21 -3.33
CA LEU A 262 20.29 14.07 -3.00
C LEU A 262 20.66 13.35 -4.29
N SER A 263 21.95 13.10 -4.45
CA SER A 263 22.49 12.32 -5.56
C SER A 263 23.31 11.16 -5.03
N LYS A 264 23.32 10.08 -5.80
CA LYS A 264 24.18 8.94 -5.57
C LYS A 264 25.64 9.39 -5.47
N PRO A 265 26.33 9.14 -4.34
CA PRO A 265 27.72 9.55 -4.16
C PRO A 265 28.65 8.98 -5.24
N THR A 266 29.38 9.87 -5.92
CA THR A 266 30.33 9.49 -6.98
C THR A 266 31.56 8.82 -6.37
N ASN A 267 32.06 7.76 -7.01
CA ASN A 267 33.26 7.00 -6.60
C ASN A 267 33.18 6.32 -5.22
N VAL A 268 31.98 6.16 -4.65
CA VAL A 268 31.77 5.44 -3.38
C VAL A 268 31.23 4.04 -3.59
N GLU A 269 30.64 3.73 -4.75
CA GLU A 269 29.95 2.45 -5.02
C GLU A 269 28.70 2.24 -4.12
N LYS A 270 27.84 3.26 -4.06
CA LYS A 270 26.51 3.12 -3.45
C LYS A 270 25.51 2.41 -4.36
N CYS A 271 24.48 1.83 -3.77
CA CYS A 271 23.38 1.21 -4.50
C CYS A 271 22.46 2.27 -5.14
N SER A 272 22.01 2.04 -6.36
CA SER A 272 20.88 2.77 -6.93
C SER A 272 19.57 2.17 -6.46
N HIS A 273 18.48 2.93 -6.56
CA HIS A 273 17.14 2.36 -6.45
C HIS A 273 16.93 1.37 -7.60
N GLY A 274 17.15 1.80 -8.83
CA GLY A 274 17.09 0.98 -10.05
C GLY A 274 15.76 1.07 -10.79
N GLY A 275 15.70 0.37 -11.93
CA GLY A 275 14.57 0.37 -12.87
C GLY A 275 14.78 1.31 -14.06
N VAL A 276 13.99 1.14 -15.12
CA VAL A 276 14.13 1.93 -16.38
C VAL A 276 13.90 3.44 -16.22
N ILE A 277 13.31 3.86 -15.11
CA ILE A 277 13.02 5.27 -14.81
C ILE A 277 14.02 5.91 -13.85
N ASP A 278 14.96 5.15 -13.30
CA ASP A 278 16.01 5.66 -12.42
C ASP A 278 17.33 5.83 -13.19
N ASP A 279 17.66 7.07 -13.55
CA ASP A 279 18.92 7.37 -14.24
C ASP A 279 20.16 7.03 -13.40
N SER A 280 20.02 6.98 -12.08
CA SER A 280 21.14 6.61 -11.22
C SER A 280 21.58 5.16 -11.45
N ALA A 281 20.69 4.29 -11.96
CA ALA A 281 20.96 2.88 -12.23
C ALA A 281 22.09 2.66 -13.25
N HIS A 282 22.37 3.66 -14.08
CA HIS A 282 23.44 3.63 -15.07
C HIS A 282 24.78 4.17 -14.54
N VAL A 283 24.79 4.74 -13.33
CA VAL A 283 26.00 5.25 -12.67
C VAL A 283 26.60 4.13 -11.81
N PRO A 284 27.92 3.85 -11.89
CA PRO A 284 28.57 2.87 -11.02
C PRO A 284 28.36 3.16 -9.51
N ALA A 285 28.03 2.18 -8.67
CA ALA A 285 27.75 0.78 -8.98
C ALA A 285 26.40 0.58 -9.72
N ILE A 286 26.41 -0.01 -10.92
CA ILE A 286 25.25 -0.09 -11.82
C ILE A 286 24.13 -0.98 -11.26
N GLY A 287 22.92 -0.83 -11.82
CA GLY A 287 21.76 -1.61 -11.46
C GLY A 287 20.95 -0.95 -10.35
N GLY A 288 20.71 -1.68 -9.28
CA GLY A 288 19.97 -1.18 -8.12
C GLY A 288 19.52 -2.31 -7.22
N ILE A 289 18.71 -1.96 -6.22
CA ILE A 289 18.31 -2.93 -5.18
C ILE A 289 16.80 -3.01 -4.94
N ASN A 290 15.99 -2.18 -5.61
CA ASN A 290 14.55 -2.13 -5.34
C ASN A 290 13.83 -3.43 -5.74
N LYS A 291 12.72 -3.68 -5.03
CA LYS A 291 11.86 -4.87 -5.13
C LYS A 291 10.40 -4.51 -5.34
N ASP A 292 10.14 -3.33 -5.90
CA ASP A 292 8.81 -2.72 -6.00
C ASP A 292 7.84 -3.52 -6.85
N SER A 293 8.38 -4.26 -7.80
CA SER A 293 7.63 -5.07 -8.74
C SER A 293 8.29 -6.42 -8.90
N ASN A 294 7.52 -7.38 -9.38
CA ASN A 294 8.01 -8.67 -9.81
C ASN A 294 8.57 -8.68 -11.25
N THR A 295 8.89 -7.50 -11.83
CA THR A 295 9.45 -7.37 -13.17
C THR A 295 10.81 -6.71 -13.17
N LEU A 296 11.74 -7.29 -13.93
CA LEU A 296 13.10 -6.77 -14.10
C LEU A 296 13.16 -5.37 -14.71
N ILE A 297 12.11 -4.95 -15.41
CA ILE A 297 12.03 -3.62 -16.03
C ILE A 297 11.99 -2.53 -14.95
N LEU A 298 11.26 -2.75 -13.87
CA LEU A 298 11.09 -1.74 -12.81
C LEU A 298 11.98 -2.05 -11.61
N SER A 299 12.28 -3.32 -11.35
CA SER A 299 12.95 -3.76 -10.14
C SER A 299 14.12 -4.70 -10.44
N PRO A 300 15.38 -4.25 -10.23
CA PRO A 300 16.54 -5.11 -10.42
C PRO A 300 16.53 -6.35 -9.52
N HIS A 301 15.89 -6.26 -8.34
CA HIS A 301 15.71 -7.37 -7.41
C HIS A 301 14.29 -7.97 -7.47
N SER A 302 13.63 -7.93 -8.63
CA SER A 302 12.26 -8.45 -8.80
C SER A 302 12.01 -9.88 -8.25
N TYR A 303 13.02 -10.74 -8.22
CA TYR A 303 12.94 -12.09 -7.64
C TYR A 303 12.69 -12.11 -6.12
N LEU A 304 12.89 -10.99 -5.42
CA LEU A 304 12.61 -10.82 -3.99
C LEU A 304 11.29 -10.07 -3.73
N HIS A 305 10.58 -9.59 -4.75
CA HIS A 305 9.35 -8.80 -4.61
C HIS A 305 8.36 -9.43 -3.63
N PHE A 306 8.02 -10.71 -3.84
CA PHE A 306 7.08 -11.40 -2.96
C PHE A 306 7.60 -11.50 -1.53
N LYS A 307 8.89 -11.79 -1.30
CA LYS A 307 9.44 -11.78 0.07
C LYS A 307 9.28 -10.41 0.74
N ALA A 308 9.50 -9.32 0.02
CA ALA A 308 9.28 -7.96 0.51
C ALA A 308 7.80 -7.72 0.86
N VAL A 309 6.89 -8.13 -0.01
CA VAL A 309 5.44 -8.05 0.21
C VAL A 309 5.02 -8.78 1.50
N ALA A 310 5.49 -10.01 1.75
CA ALA A 310 5.10 -10.72 2.97
C ALA A 310 5.56 -10.02 4.24
N LEU A 311 6.80 -9.49 4.24
CA LEU A 311 7.30 -8.74 5.38
C LEU A 311 6.54 -7.42 5.55
N ALA A 312 6.22 -6.72 4.45
CA ALA A 312 5.44 -5.49 4.49
C ALA A 312 3.99 -5.71 5.00
N VAL A 313 3.35 -6.82 4.62
CA VAL A 313 2.03 -7.24 5.17
C VAL A 313 2.14 -7.53 6.66
N LYS A 314 3.14 -8.32 7.08
CA LYS A 314 3.37 -8.65 8.50
C LYS A 314 3.67 -7.40 9.33
N ALA A 315 4.45 -6.47 8.80
CA ALA A 315 4.78 -5.22 9.47
C ALA A 315 3.56 -4.28 9.57
N THR A 316 2.73 -4.23 8.52
CA THR A 316 1.46 -3.48 8.52
C THR A 316 0.51 -4.04 9.57
N GLU A 317 0.34 -5.36 9.61
CA GLU A 317 -0.47 -6.06 10.62
C GLU A 317 0.04 -5.76 12.05
N GLN A 318 1.34 -5.91 12.30
CA GLN A 318 1.93 -5.66 13.61
C GLN A 318 1.79 -4.19 14.03
N PHE A 319 1.99 -3.26 13.11
CA PHE A 319 1.81 -1.83 13.37
C PHE A 319 0.36 -1.53 13.80
N LEU A 320 -0.64 -2.02 13.04
CA LEU A 320 -2.05 -1.80 13.35
C LEU A 320 -2.45 -2.44 14.70
N ASN A 321 -1.95 -3.64 14.99
CA ASN A 321 -2.15 -4.29 16.28
C ASN A 321 -1.53 -3.50 17.44
N ASN A 322 -0.34 -2.91 17.25
CA ASN A 322 0.30 -2.06 18.26
C ASN A 322 -0.43 -0.72 18.41
N LEU A 323 -0.88 -0.11 17.32
CA LEU A 323 -1.72 1.09 17.36
C LEU A 323 -3.01 0.83 18.15
N ARG A 324 -3.68 -0.30 17.91
CA ARG A 324 -4.87 -0.73 18.67
C ARG A 324 -4.58 -0.82 20.17
N LYS A 325 -3.43 -1.38 20.57
CA LYS A 325 -3.03 -1.44 21.99
C LYS A 325 -2.84 -0.04 22.59
N ASP A 326 -2.29 0.91 21.83
CA ASP A 326 -2.04 2.27 22.30
C ASP A 326 -3.33 3.10 22.46
N ILE A 327 -4.26 2.97 21.51
CA ILE A 327 -5.47 3.81 21.46
C ILE A 327 -6.68 3.14 22.10
N GLY A 328 -6.64 1.82 22.31
CA GLY A 328 -7.72 1.02 22.85
C GLY A 328 -8.80 0.66 21.82
N ASP A 329 -9.59 -0.38 22.13
CA ASP A 329 -10.60 -0.94 21.21
C ASP A 329 -11.66 0.07 20.77
N THR A 330 -12.08 0.97 21.66
CA THR A 330 -13.09 1.99 21.34
C THR A 330 -12.59 2.96 20.29
N ASN A 331 -11.41 3.56 20.48
CA ASN A 331 -10.85 4.51 19.51
C ASN A 331 -10.44 3.81 18.21
N PHE A 332 -9.99 2.55 18.28
CA PHE A 332 -9.69 1.76 17.09
C PHE A 332 -10.96 1.47 16.27
N ASN A 333 -12.07 1.15 16.95
CA ASN A 333 -13.38 1.02 16.33
C ASN A 333 -13.83 2.31 15.64
N GLU A 334 -13.63 3.48 16.25
CA GLU A 334 -14.00 4.78 15.66
C GLU A 334 -13.10 5.16 14.48
N LEU A 335 -11.78 4.91 14.59
CA LEU A 335 -10.80 5.18 13.53
C LEU A 335 -11.20 4.51 12.23
N PHE A 336 -11.65 3.25 12.29
CA PHE A 336 -12.02 2.46 11.11
C PHE A 336 -13.52 2.30 10.91
N ILE A 337 -14.36 2.77 11.82
CA ILE A 337 -15.82 2.55 11.82
C ILE A 337 -16.14 1.03 11.71
N ILE A 338 -15.51 0.22 12.57
CA ILE A 338 -15.69 -1.25 12.55
C ILE A 338 -17.14 -1.61 12.92
N ASN A 339 -17.70 -0.98 13.94
CA ASN A 339 -19.08 -1.17 14.37
C ASN A 339 -19.83 0.15 14.14
N PRO A 340 -20.37 0.39 12.93
CA PRO A 340 -21.04 1.64 12.62
C PRO A 340 -22.35 1.80 13.39
N THR A 341 -22.69 3.05 13.71
CA THR A 341 -24.05 3.42 14.12
C THR A 341 -25.01 3.36 12.92
N PRO A 342 -26.34 3.25 13.14
CA PRO A 342 -27.31 3.30 12.06
C PRO A 342 -27.20 4.55 11.18
N ALA A 343 -26.84 5.70 11.77
CA ALA A 343 -26.60 6.94 11.04
C ALA A 343 -25.38 6.83 10.10
N GLN A 344 -24.28 6.27 10.60
CA GLN A 344 -23.07 6.04 9.79
C GLN A 344 -23.32 5.07 8.64
N SER A 345 -24.01 3.94 8.90
CA SER A 345 -24.40 3.00 7.83
C SER A 345 -25.26 3.70 6.78
N LYS A 346 -26.26 4.49 7.19
CA LYS A 346 -27.14 5.20 6.26
C LYS A 346 -26.38 6.17 5.36
N ILE A 347 -25.51 7.02 5.93
CA ILE A 347 -24.70 7.99 5.16
C ILE A 347 -23.90 7.28 4.07
N VAL A 348 -23.24 6.17 4.42
CA VAL A 348 -22.40 5.43 3.48
C VAL A 348 -23.24 4.70 2.42
N SER A 349 -24.37 4.11 2.81
CA SER A 349 -25.31 3.50 1.87
C SER A 349 -25.85 4.50 0.86
N ASP A 350 -26.30 5.68 1.32
CA ASP A 350 -26.79 6.75 0.45
C ASP A 350 -25.70 7.21 -0.54
N ALA A 351 -24.43 7.30 -0.09
CA ALA A 351 -23.30 7.61 -0.97
C ALA A 351 -23.10 6.53 -2.06
N VAL A 352 -23.14 5.24 -1.70
CA VAL A 352 -23.03 4.13 -2.67
C VAL A 352 -24.17 4.16 -3.70
N GLU A 353 -25.40 4.42 -3.24
CA GLU A 353 -26.58 4.56 -4.09
C GLU A 353 -26.44 5.72 -5.08
N ASN A 354 -25.89 6.84 -4.62
CA ASN A 354 -25.59 8.03 -5.44
C ASN A 354 -24.39 7.85 -6.38
N GLY A 355 -23.84 6.63 -6.48
CA GLY A 355 -22.82 6.30 -7.46
C GLY A 355 -21.39 6.44 -6.96
N HIS A 356 -21.18 6.76 -5.67
CA HIS A 356 -19.83 6.72 -5.10
C HIS A 356 -19.30 5.28 -5.14
N ARG A 357 -18.00 5.16 -5.44
CA ARG A 357 -17.31 3.88 -5.60
C ARG A 357 -16.04 3.88 -4.77
N PHE A 358 -15.63 2.67 -4.39
CA PHE A 358 -14.30 2.40 -3.87
C PHE A 358 -13.27 2.57 -4.98
N ARG A 359 -12.14 3.21 -4.69
CA ARG A 359 -11.04 3.41 -5.63
C ARG A 359 -10.14 2.20 -5.71
N PHE A 360 -9.78 1.65 -4.55
CA PHE A 360 -8.79 0.60 -4.38
C PHE A 360 -9.34 -0.63 -3.66
N PHE A 361 -10.35 -0.47 -2.80
CA PHE A 361 -10.89 -1.58 -2.03
C PHE A 361 -11.51 -2.64 -2.95
N THR A 362 -11.04 -3.87 -2.81
CA THR A 362 -11.59 -5.00 -3.54
C THR A 362 -12.36 -5.92 -2.60
N SER A 363 -13.64 -6.17 -2.91
CA SER A 363 -14.53 -7.01 -2.07
C SER A 363 -14.12 -8.47 -2.02
N PHE A 364 -13.26 -8.91 -2.93
CA PHE A 364 -12.81 -10.30 -3.07
C PHE A 364 -11.42 -10.55 -2.49
N TYR A 365 -10.78 -9.54 -1.87
CA TYR A 365 -9.47 -9.75 -1.25
C TYR A 365 -9.60 -10.50 0.07
N SER A 366 -8.84 -11.56 0.21
CA SER A 366 -8.69 -12.32 1.45
C SER A 366 -7.24 -12.32 1.91
N ALA A 367 -7.01 -12.37 3.21
CA ALA A 367 -5.68 -12.58 3.79
C ALA A 367 -5.72 -13.74 4.79
N SER A 368 -4.79 -14.70 4.66
CA SER A 368 -4.56 -15.73 5.70
C SER A 368 -3.66 -15.17 6.79
N SER A 369 -3.88 -15.55 8.06
CA SER A 369 -3.02 -15.15 9.19
C SER A 369 -1.68 -15.89 9.26
N LYS A 370 -1.43 -16.90 8.41
CA LYS A 370 -0.16 -17.65 8.45
C LYS A 370 1.00 -16.76 7.96
N GLU A 371 2.12 -16.85 8.68
CA GLU A 371 3.41 -16.31 8.23
C GLU A 371 3.98 -17.22 7.13
N SER A 372 3.95 -16.72 5.90
CA SER A 372 4.60 -17.27 4.69
C SER A 372 4.02 -18.55 4.06
N ASP A 373 4.39 -18.73 2.79
CA ASP A 373 4.02 -19.71 1.75
C ASP A 373 2.62 -19.64 1.12
N ASN A 374 1.53 -19.65 1.90
CA ASN A 374 0.19 -19.62 1.29
C ASN A 374 -0.22 -18.23 0.79
N LEU A 375 0.15 -17.17 1.53
CA LEU A 375 -0.15 -15.78 1.14
C LEU A 375 0.32 -15.49 -0.30
N PHE A 376 1.51 -15.97 -0.68
CA PHE A 376 2.05 -15.78 -2.03
C PHE A 376 1.25 -16.48 -3.11
N THR A 377 0.82 -17.71 -2.83
CA THR A 377 0.05 -18.52 -3.78
C THR A 377 -1.33 -17.91 -4.00
N ASP A 378 -1.97 -17.46 -2.93
CA ASP A 378 -3.28 -16.83 -2.96
C ASP A 378 -3.27 -15.49 -3.67
N LEU A 379 -2.26 -14.67 -3.35
CA LEU A 379 -2.04 -13.38 -3.97
C LEU A 379 -1.80 -13.53 -5.47
N LYS A 380 -0.91 -14.44 -5.87
CA LYS A 380 -0.66 -14.76 -7.29
C LYS A 380 -1.92 -15.27 -7.99
N ASN A 381 -2.72 -16.11 -7.33
CA ASN A 381 -3.97 -16.63 -7.89
C ASN A 381 -5.04 -15.54 -8.06
N TRP A 382 -5.15 -14.63 -7.09
CA TRP A 382 -6.04 -13.48 -7.16
C TRP A 382 -5.65 -12.54 -8.31
N ILE A 383 -4.36 -12.22 -8.43
CA ILE A 383 -3.89 -11.36 -9.52
C ILE A 383 -4.19 -11.99 -10.87
N LYS A 384 -3.90 -13.29 -11.03
CA LYS A 384 -4.21 -14.04 -12.25
C LYS A 384 -5.69 -13.97 -12.62
N LYS A 385 -6.60 -14.01 -11.63
CA LYS A 385 -8.05 -13.81 -11.85
C LYS A 385 -8.36 -12.38 -12.31
N ARG A 386 -7.74 -11.37 -11.70
CA ARG A 386 -7.93 -9.94 -12.05
C ARG A 386 -7.44 -9.63 -13.47
N VAL A 387 -6.28 -10.15 -13.85
CA VAL A 387 -5.74 -10.01 -15.22
C VAL A 387 -6.64 -10.66 -16.25
N ASN A 388 -7.19 -11.85 -15.95
CA ASN A 388 -8.14 -12.52 -16.84
C ASN A 388 -9.46 -11.74 -16.98
N MET A 389 -9.94 -11.11 -15.91
CA MET A 389 -11.12 -10.23 -15.95
C MET A 389 -10.88 -8.98 -16.80
N LEU A 390 -9.71 -8.34 -16.68
CA LEU A 390 -9.34 -7.16 -17.47
C LEU A 390 -9.13 -7.49 -18.96
N LYS A 391 -8.58 -8.67 -19.28
CA LYS A 391 -8.45 -9.15 -20.67
C LYS A 391 -9.79 -9.31 -21.38
N LEU A 392 -10.87 -9.59 -20.65
CA LEU A 392 -12.24 -9.66 -21.20
C LEU A 392 -12.84 -8.27 -21.50
N ILE A 393 -12.29 -7.20 -20.90
CA ILE A 393 -12.82 -5.83 -20.99
C ILE A 393 -12.07 -5.00 -22.05
N VAL A 394 -10.83 -5.34 -22.40
CA VAL A 394 -9.96 -4.54 -23.30
C VAL A 394 -10.26 -4.70 -24.81
N THR A 395 -11.27 -5.47 -25.20
CA THR A 395 -11.79 -5.41 -26.58
C THR A 395 -12.84 -4.30 -26.72
N GLY A 396 -12.42 -3.03 -26.69
CA GLY A 396 -13.35 -1.92 -26.94
C GLY A 396 -12.82 -0.51 -26.65
N ILE A 397 -12.26 0.12 -27.69
CA ILE A 397 -12.40 1.55 -28.02
C ILE A 397 -11.52 2.57 -27.26
N PHE A 398 -10.77 3.37 -28.04
CA PHE A 398 -10.02 4.57 -27.65
C PHE A 398 -10.76 5.86 -28.11
N THR A 399 -10.35 6.99 -27.52
CA THR A 399 -10.55 8.43 -27.86
C THR A 399 -11.83 9.15 -27.40
N ASP A 400 -11.75 9.99 -26.37
CA ASP A 400 -11.71 11.47 -26.47
C ASP A 400 -11.88 12.17 -25.10
N GLU A 401 -11.14 13.27 -24.91
CA GLU A 401 -11.00 14.07 -23.68
C GLU A 401 -12.26 14.88 -23.34
N LYS A 402 -12.91 14.59 -22.20
CA LYS A 402 -13.69 15.56 -21.42
C LYS A 402 -13.53 15.31 -19.92
N SER A 403 -13.17 16.39 -19.22
CA SER A 403 -12.99 16.53 -17.77
C SER A 403 -14.13 15.89 -16.97
N LEU A 404 -13.78 14.99 -16.05
CA LEU A 404 -14.72 14.35 -15.13
C LEU A 404 -14.41 14.84 -13.70
N ASP A 405 -15.41 15.39 -13.01
CA ASP A 405 -15.35 15.72 -11.59
C ASP A 405 -15.18 14.45 -10.75
N ILE A 406 -14.10 14.40 -9.97
CA ILE A 406 -13.90 13.37 -8.94
C ILE A 406 -14.69 13.83 -7.73
N PRO A 407 -15.56 12.99 -7.12
CA PRO A 407 -16.15 13.31 -5.84
C PRO A 407 -15.04 13.47 -4.82
N THR A 408 -14.84 14.69 -4.35
CA THR A 408 -14.20 14.96 -3.06
C THR A 408 -15.04 14.23 -2.02
N TYR A 409 -14.41 13.31 -1.26
CA TYR A 409 -15.11 12.65 -0.17
C TYR A 409 -15.30 13.67 0.94
N ASP A 410 -16.43 14.37 0.92
CA ASP A 410 -16.84 15.17 2.06
C ASP A 410 -17.57 14.28 3.07
N LEU A 411 -16.76 13.59 3.89
CA LEU A 411 -17.25 12.87 5.09
C LEU A 411 -17.26 13.79 6.32
N SER A 412 -17.22 15.12 6.15
CA SER A 412 -17.45 16.12 7.22
C SER A 412 -18.67 15.82 8.07
N SER A 413 -19.70 15.22 7.46
CA SER A 413 -20.94 14.78 8.11
C SER A 413 -20.77 13.67 9.17
N LEU A 414 -19.58 13.09 9.30
CA LEU A 414 -19.20 12.20 10.40
C LEU A 414 -18.55 12.94 11.59
N GLY A 415 -18.32 14.26 11.49
CA GLY A 415 -17.98 15.09 12.64
C GLY A 415 -17.07 16.32 12.51
N VAL A 416 -16.79 16.96 11.35
CA VAL A 416 -16.08 18.28 11.32
C VAL A 416 -16.44 19.20 10.15
N ASP A 417 -16.49 20.50 10.48
CA ASP A 417 -16.94 21.69 9.74
C ASP A 417 -16.30 21.90 8.34
N ALA A 418 -17.15 22.19 7.36
CA ALA A 418 -16.83 22.35 5.94
C ALA A 418 -16.24 23.73 5.56
N ASN A 419 -15.92 24.58 6.55
CA ASN A 419 -15.50 25.98 6.32
C ASN A 419 -13.99 26.25 6.55
N ASP A 420 -13.14 25.23 6.67
CA ASP A 420 -11.68 25.44 6.83
C ASP A 420 -10.97 25.64 5.47
N PRO A 421 -10.48 26.85 5.16
CA PRO A 421 -9.80 27.15 3.89
C PRO A 421 -8.39 26.56 3.76
N ASP A 422 -7.81 25.96 4.80
CA ASP A 422 -6.47 25.34 4.74
C ASP A 422 -6.48 23.90 4.17
N ASN A 423 -7.66 23.35 3.86
CA ASN A 423 -7.84 21.99 3.32
C ASN A 423 -7.55 21.85 1.80
N PHE A 424 -7.15 22.93 1.12
CA PHE A 424 -6.77 22.88 -0.29
C PHE A 424 -5.28 22.57 -0.46
N ARG A 425 -4.92 21.29 -0.62
CA ARG A 425 -3.71 20.85 -1.35
C ARG A 425 -3.66 19.33 -1.60
N ALA A 426 -4.46 18.89 -2.57
CA ALA A 426 -4.14 17.74 -3.42
C ALA A 426 -4.93 17.86 -4.73
N ALA A 427 -4.39 18.60 -5.71
CA ALA A 427 -4.96 18.61 -7.05
C ALA A 427 -4.79 17.23 -7.72
N PRO A 428 -5.74 16.79 -8.58
CA PRO A 428 -6.00 15.37 -8.81
C PRO A 428 -5.29 14.79 -10.03
N TYR A 429 -4.85 13.53 -9.92
CA TYR A 429 -4.42 12.70 -11.05
C TYR A 429 -5.59 11.81 -11.54
N ILE A 430 -5.74 11.73 -12.87
CA ILE A 430 -6.91 11.25 -13.64
C ILE A 430 -6.66 9.85 -14.23
N LEU A 431 -7.66 8.94 -14.26
CA LEU A 431 -8.02 8.00 -15.37
C LEU A 431 -9.45 7.39 -15.18
N ARG A 432 -10.14 7.02 -16.29
CA ARG A 432 -11.63 6.87 -16.47
C ARG A 432 -12.20 5.42 -16.46
N THR A 433 -13.52 5.35 -16.70
CA THR A 433 -14.62 4.44 -16.27
C THR A 433 -15.18 3.41 -17.28
N GLU A 434 -15.97 2.40 -16.82
CA GLU A 434 -17.29 1.88 -17.29
C GLU A 434 -17.70 0.64 -16.42
N ASN A 435 -18.94 0.29 -16.01
CA ASN A 435 -20.25 0.18 -16.67
C ASN A 435 -21.43 0.15 -15.66
N VAL A 436 -22.54 0.86 -15.94
CA VAL A 436 -23.67 1.19 -15.01
C VAL A 436 -24.96 0.36 -15.23
N GLY A 437 -24.97 -0.64 -16.11
CA GLY A 437 -26.24 -1.27 -16.54
C GLY A 437 -26.92 -2.25 -15.58
N HIS A 438 -26.18 -3.04 -14.79
CA HIS A 438 -26.74 -4.28 -14.21
C HIS A 438 -27.31 -4.13 -12.78
N LYS A 439 -26.83 -3.20 -11.94
CA LYS A 439 -27.30 -3.06 -10.55
C LYS A 439 -28.66 -2.34 -10.39
N LYS A 440 -29.07 -1.54 -11.37
CA LYS A 440 -30.36 -0.80 -11.34
C LYS A 440 -31.59 -1.73 -11.35
N ARG A 441 -31.47 -2.93 -11.95
CA ARG A 441 -32.56 -3.91 -12.00
C ARG A 441 -32.75 -4.67 -10.67
N LEU A 442 -31.67 -4.92 -9.93
CA LEU A 442 -31.75 -5.63 -8.64
C LEU A 442 -32.35 -4.74 -7.55
N ILE A 443 -32.03 -3.45 -7.55
CA ILE A 443 -32.56 -2.49 -6.55
C ILE A 443 -34.04 -2.13 -6.83
N ASN A 444 -34.44 -2.02 -8.10
CA ASN A 444 -35.87 -1.82 -8.43
C ASN A 444 -36.74 -3.03 -8.08
N PHE A 445 -36.19 -4.25 -8.04
CA PHE A 445 -36.89 -5.43 -7.53
C PHE A 445 -37.16 -5.33 -6.01
N LEU A 446 -36.29 -4.64 -5.26
CA LEU A 446 -36.40 -4.47 -3.80
C LEU A 446 -37.38 -3.38 -3.35
N ARG A 447 -37.86 -2.51 -4.26
CA ARG A 447 -38.86 -1.47 -3.96
C ARG A 447 -40.31 -1.96 -3.95
N HIS A 448 -40.60 -3.20 -4.36
CA HIS A 448 -41.98 -3.70 -4.48
C HIS A 448 -42.38 -4.76 -3.45
N ARG A 449 -41.63 -4.92 -2.35
CA ARG A 449 -42.01 -5.82 -1.23
C ARG A 449 -41.79 -5.24 0.18
N HIS A 450 -41.90 -3.93 0.33
CA HIS A 450 -42.18 -3.31 1.63
C HIS A 450 -43.56 -2.69 1.62
#